data_AF-A0A5D3FT07-F1
#
_entry.id   AF-A0A5D3FT07-F1
#
_cell.length_a   1.000
_cell.length_b   1.000
_cell.length_c   1.000
_cell.angle_alpha   90.00
_cell.angle_beta   90.00
_cell.angle_gamma   90.00
#
_symmetry.space_group_name_H-M   'P 1'
#
loop_
_entity.id
_entity.type
_entity.pdbx_description
1 polymer ?
#
loop_
_entity_poly.entity_id
_entity_poly.type
_entity_poly.pdbx_seq_one_letter_code
_entity_poly.pdbx_strand_id
1 'polypeptide(L)'
;MILVDPINDTTDRISWGWIAVLYGVQTSNWLRTHEASRLTGLSPSTLVRWAERGAISQIAGARRKDNAYLHPELEVIRCVTHKMTERDGPPNLRLVKAHIEDVVYNGFR
;
A
#
# COMPACT_ATOMS: atom_id res chain seq x y z
N MET A 1 6.08 33.11 13.94
CA MET A 1 5.09 32.02 13.94
C MET A 1 4.95 31.57 12.50
N ILE A 2 5.72 30.55 12.09
CA ILE A 2 5.79 30.11 10.69
C ILE A 2 4.69 29.07 10.51
N LEU A 3 3.72 29.37 9.64
CA LEU A 3 2.74 28.42 9.14
C LEU A 3 3.50 27.37 8.31
N VAL A 4 3.77 26.22 8.92
CA VAL A 4 4.30 25.06 8.20
C VAL A 4 3.15 24.50 7.37
N ASP A 5 3.30 24.58 6.05
CA ASP A 5 2.36 24.05 5.08
C ASP A 5 2.41 22.51 5.13
N PRO A 6 1.37 21.82 5.64
CA PRO A 6 1.42 20.38 5.92
C PRO A 6 1.49 19.51 4.66
N ILE A 7 1.36 20.10 3.48
CA ILE A 7 1.51 19.42 2.19
C ILE A 7 3.00 19.26 1.82
N ASN A 8 3.86 20.20 2.22
CA ASN A 8 5.30 20.17 1.94
C ASN A 8 6.14 19.45 3.01
N ASP A 9 5.53 19.06 4.14
CA ASP A 9 6.14 18.26 5.22
C ASP A 9 5.70 16.77 5.13
N THR A 10 5.71 16.23 3.91
CA THR A 10 5.22 14.86 3.62
C THR A 10 6.32 13.91 3.14
N THR A 11 7.45 14.42 2.67
CA THR A 11 8.53 13.61 2.08
C THR A 11 9.16 12.65 3.09
N ASP A 12 9.29 13.04 4.36
CA ASP A 12 9.85 12.20 5.42
C ASP A 12 8.83 11.23 6.05
N ARG A 13 7.53 11.42 5.79
CA ARG A 13 6.45 10.59 6.37
C ARG A 13 5.83 9.61 5.40
N ILE A 14 6.14 9.74 4.11
CA ILE A 14 5.64 8.85 3.08
C ILE A 14 6.70 7.79 2.77
N SER A 15 6.41 6.56 3.15
CA SER A 15 7.08 5.41 2.55
C SER A 15 6.33 5.08 1.26
N TRP A 16 7.00 5.12 0.11
CA TRP A 16 6.37 4.77 -1.17
C TRP A 16 6.45 3.26 -1.43
N GLY A 17 5.33 2.70 -1.85
CA GLY A 17 5.20 1.35 -2.35
C GLY A 17 5.54 1.25 -3.84
N TRP A 18 5.81 0.03 -4.31
CA TRP A 18 6.15 -0.22 -5.72
C TRP A 18 5.03 0.17 -6.69
N ILE A 19 3.77 0.08 -6.29
CA ILE A 19 2.63 0.36 -7.17
C ILE A 19 2.45 1.88 -7.35
N ALA A 20 2.69 2.70 -6.32
CA ALA A 20 2.71 4.16 -6.47
C ALA A 20 3.74 4.62 -7.52
N VAL A 21 4.89 3.94 -7.58
CA VAL A 21 5.97 4.22 -8.54
C VAL A 21 5.61 3.74 -9.95
N LEU A 22 4.90 2.62 -10.09
CA LEU A 22 4.60 2.01 -11.40
C LEU A 22 3.38 2.60 -12.11
N TYR A 23 2.42 3.19 -11.39
CA TYR A 23 1.09 3.51 -11.95
C TYR A 23 0.75 5.00 -12.01
N GLY A 24 1.67 5.91 -11.66
CA GLY A 24 1.39 7.36 -11.71
C GLY A 24 0.14 7.73 -10.89
N VAL A 25 0.02 7.13 -9.70
CA VAL A 25 -1.22 7.13 -8.93
C VAL A 25 -1.54 8.55 -8.45
N GLN A 26 -2.77 9.01 -8.69
CA GLN A 26 -3.28 10.23 -8.05
C GLN A 26 -3.16 10.07 -6.53
N THR A 27 -2.30 10.90 -5.93
CA THR A 27 -1.90 10.89 -4.51
C THR A 27 -3.03 11.23 -3.52
N SER A 28 -4.27 11.28 -3.97
CA SER A 28 -5.42 11.84 -3.24
C SER A 28 -6.27 10.81 -2.51
N ASN A 29 -6.04 9.49 -2.66
CA ASN A 29 -6.91 8.47 -2.07
C ASN A 29 -6.18 7.53 -1.10
N TRP A 30 -6.08 7.94 0.16
CA TRP A 30 -5.45 7.19 1.26
C TRP A 30 -6.51 6.64 2.21
N LEU A 31 -6.42 5.35 2.56
CA LEU A 31 -7.28 4.69 3.53
C LEU A 31 -6.62 4.58 4.89
N ARG A 32 -7.39 4.78 5.96
CA ARG A 32 -6.88 4.55 7.32
C ARG A 32 -6.66 3.06 7.56
N THR A 33 -5.81 2.74 8.54
CA THR A 33 -5.45 1.36 8.89
C THR A 33 -6.64 0.39 9.01
N HIS A 34 -7.74 0.81 9.64
CA HIS A 34 -8.97 0.01 9.76
C HIS A 34 -9.60 -0.30 8.39
N GLU A 35 -9.73 0.72 7.54
CA GLU A 35 -10.34 0.60 6.21
C GLU A 35 -9.47 -0.27 5.29
N ALA A 36 -8.15 -0.06 5.35
CA ALA A 36 -7.17 -0.87 4.64
C ALA A 36 -7.21 -2.35 5.07
N SER A 37 -7.37 -2.61 6.37
CA SER A 37 -7.47 -3.97 6.91
C SER A 37 -8.77 -4.65 6.44
N ARG A 38 -9.88 -3.91 6.44
CA ARG A 38 -11.18 -4.42 5.96
C ARG A 38 -11.15 -4.70 4.45
N LEU A 39 -10.48 -3.86 3.67
CA LEU A 39 -10.40 -4.02 2.22
C LEU A 39 -9.54 -5.21 1.81
N THR A 40 -8.40 -5.40 2.47
CA THR A 40 -7.40 -6.42 2.08
C THR A 40 -7.52 -7.72 2.87
N GLY A 41 -8.27 -7.73 3.98
CA GLY A 41 -8.30 -8.84 4.93
C GLY A 41 -7.01 -9.00 5.74
N LEU A 42 -6.04 -8.08 5.59
CA LEU A 42 -4.78 -8.10 6.33
C LEU A 42 -4.93 -7.52 7.73
N SER A 43 -4.18 -8.06 8.69
CA SER A 43 -4.10 -7.46 10.01
C SER A 43 -3.37 -6.10 9.95
N PRO A 44 -3.68 -5.16 10.86
CA PRO A 44 -2.95 -3.89 10.99
C PRO A 44 -1.43 -4.06 11.10
N SER A 45 -0.97 -5.08 11.83
CA SER A 45 0.45 -5.42 11.95
C SER A 45 1.09 -5.86 10.64
N THR A 46 0.33 -6.57 9.81
CA THR A 46 0.80 -7.02 8.50
C THR A 46 0.92 -5.85 7.53
N LEU A 47 -0.05 -4.93 7.53
CA LEU A 47 0.02 -3.70 6.74
C LEU A 47 1.26 -2.86 7.09
N VAL A 48 1.54 -2.66 8.37
CA VAL A 48 2.76 -1.95 8.82
C VAL A 48 4.01 -2.65 8.31
N ARG A 49 4.11 -3.96 8.50
CA ARG A 49 5.27 -4.75 8.05
C ARG A 49 5.45 -4.71 6.52
N TRP A 50 4.37 -4.65 5.77
CA TRP A 50 4.41 -4.58 4.31
C TRP A 50 4.86 -3.20 3.84
N ALA A 51 4.41 -2.13 4.51
CA ALA A 51 4.88 -0.77 4.27
C ALA A 51 6.38 -0.61 4.61
N GLU A 52 6.83 -1.13 5.75
CA GLU A 52 8.26 -1.13 6.15
C GLU A 52 9.15 -1.88 5.14
N ARG A 53 8.58 -2.85 4.41
CA ARG A 53 9.26 -3.61 3.34
C ARG A 53 9.13 -2.96 1.97
N GLY A 54 8.53 -1.77 1.90
CA GLY A 54 8.27 -1.01 0.69
C GLY A 54 7.21 -1.63 -0.23
N ALA A 55 6.46 -2.66 0.19
CA ALA A 55 5.49 -3.33 -0.69
C ALA A 55 4.23 -2.49 -0.94
N ILE A 56 3.87 -1.65 0.03
CA ILE A 56 2.77 -0.68 -0.05
C ILE A 56 3.23 0.66 0.47
N SER A 57 2.57 1.70 0.01
CA SER A 57 2.76 3.07 0.42
C SER A 57 2.05 3.32 1.73
N GLN A 58 2.70 4.10 2.59
CA GLN A 58 2.20 4.47 3.89
C GLN A 58 2.50 5.94 4.18
N ILE A 59 1.49 6.66 4.65
CA ILE A 59 1.68 7.89 5.43
C ILE A 59 1.74 7.48 6.90
N ALA A 60 2.89 7.68 7.52
CA ALA A 60 3.06 7.43 8.96
C ALA A 60 2.32 8.50 9.78
N GLY A 61 1.40 8.05 10.64
CA GLY A 61 0.75 8.91 11.61
C GLY A 61 1.56 9.01 12.91
N ALA A 62 1.16 9.90 13.83
CA ALA A 62 1.79 10.01 15.14
C ALA A 62 1.70 8.70 15.98
N ARG A 63 0.72 7.85 15.68
CA ARG A 63 0.58 6.50 16.22
C ARG A 63 0.31 5.52 15.07
N ARG A 64 0.66 4.25 15.24
CA ARG A 64 0.44 3.19 14.22
C ARG A 64 -1.01 3.08 13.72
N LYS A 65 -2.00 3.37 14.58
CA LYS A 65 -3.42 3.37 14.22
C LYS A 65 -3.82 4.52 13.29
N ASP A 66 -3.04 5.60 13.29
CA ASP A 66 -3.25 6.80 12.50
C ASP A 66 -2.53 6.70 11.14
N ASN A 67 -1.89 5.56 10.86
CA ASN A 67 -1.28 5.31 9.56
C ASN A 67 -2.36 5.21 8.48
N ALA A 68 -2.04 5.75 7.31
CA ALA A 68 -2.85 5.67 6.12
C ALA A 68 -2.08 4.99 4.99
N TYR A 69 -2.78 4.30 4.11
CA TYR A 69 -2.22 3.47 3.04
C TYR A 69 -2.87 3.83 1.71
N LEU A 70 -2.11 3.77 0.62
CA LEU A 70 -2.58 4.22 -0.68
C LEU A 70 -3.61 3.24 -1.26
N HIS A 71 -4.83 3.73 -1.48
CA HIS A 71 -5.99 2.88 -1.83
C HIS A 71 -5.77 2.05 -3.11
N PRO A 72 -5.27 2.61 -4.23
CA PRO A 72 -5.01 1.81 -5.44
C PRO A 72 -4.08 0.62 -5.24
N GLU A 73 -3.08 0.73 -4.37
CA GLU A 73 -2.16 -0.39 -4.11
C GLU A 73 -2.83 -1.52 -3.32
N LEU A 74 -3.72 -1.15 -2.40
CA LEU A 74 -4.53 -2.11 -1.66
C LEU A 74 -5.52 -2.84 -2.58
N GLU A 75 -6.08 -2.15 -3.57
CA GLU A 75 -6.94 -2.75 -4.59
C GLU A 75 -6.19 -3.75 -5.47
N VAL A 76 -4.96 -3.44 -5.87
CA VAL A 76 -4.09 -4.39 -6.59
C VAL A 76 -3.79 -5.60 -5.72
N ILE A 77 -3.44 -5.41 -4.44
CA ILE A 77 -3.21 -6.53 -3.51
C ILE A 77 -4.45 -7.42 -3.39
N ARG A 78 -5.63 -6.81 -3.24
CA ARG A 78 -6.91 -7.53 -3.18
C ARG A 78 -7.14 -8.33 -4.46
N CYS A 79 -6.96 -7.71 -5.63
CA CYS A 79 -7.14 -8.36 -6.93
C CYS A 79 -6.15 -9.50 -7.18
N VAL A 80 -4.86 -9.30 -6.89
CA VAL A 80 -3.82 -10.33 -7.05
C VAL A 80 -4.10 -11.51 -6.13
N THR A 81 -4.48 -11.24 -4.88
CA THR A 81 -4.84 -12.29 -3.92
C THR A 81 -6.03 -13.09 -4.44
N HIS A 82 -7.12 -12.42 -4.81
CA HIS A 82 -8.33 -13.08 -5.32
C HIS A 82 -8.06 -13.89 -6.61
N LYS A 83 -7.23 -13.39 -7.53
CA LYS A 83 -6.89 -14.08 -8.77
C LYS A 83 -5.94 -15.27 -8.58
N MET A 84 -5.02 -15.20 -7.61
CA MET A 84 -3.96 -16.21 -7.47
C MET A 84 -4.29 -17.34 -6.49
N THR A 85 -5.20 -17.14 -5.54
CA THR A 85 -5.45 -18.18 -4.52
C THR A 85 -6.66 -19.08 -4.81
N GLU A 86 -7.58 -18.73 -5.72
CA GLU A 86 -8.88 -19.42 -5.95
C GLU A 86 -9.62 -19.82 -4.64
N ARG A 87 -9.23 -19.20 -3.54
CA ARG A 87 -9.62 -19.45 -2.15
C ARG A 87 -9.55 -18.12 -1.42
N ASP A 88 -10.53 -17.85 -0.57
CA ASP A 88 -10.57 -16.72 0.36
C ASP A 88 -9.49 -16.87 1.46
N GLY A 89 -8.23 -16.70 1.07
CA GLY A 89 -7.07 -16.70 1.95
C GLY A 89 -6.45 -15.31 2.07
N PRO A 90 -5.76 -15.02 3.18
CA PRO A 90 -5.09 -13.74 3.35
C PRO A 90 -4.00 -13.55 2.27
N PRO A 91 -3.80 -12.32 1.77
CA PRO A 91 -2.78 -11.99 0.79
C PRO A 91 -1.38 -12.49 1.17
N ASN A 92 -0.69 -13.15 0.24
CA ASN A 92 0.70 -13.57 0.44
C ASN A 92 1.67 -12.57 -0.21
N LEU A 93 2.54 -11.96 0.62
CA LEU A 93 3.53 -10.98 0.17
C LEU A 93 4.43 -11.51 -0.95
N ARG A 94 4.76 -12.81 -0.94
CA ARG A 94 5.61 -13.41 -1.97
C ARG A 94 4.93 -13.40 -3.34
N LEU A 95 3.62 -13.65 -3.38
CA LEU A 95 2.82 -13.62 -4.61
C LEU A 95 2.69 -12.19 -5.14
N VAL A 96 2.42 -11.24 -4.25
CA VAL A 96 2.36 -9.81 -4.60
C VAL A 96 3.70 -9.34 -5.18
N LYS A 97 4.83 -9.72 -4.56
CA LYS A 97 6.16 -9.41 -5.10
C LYS A 97 6.42 -10.03 -6.47
N ALA A 98 6.10 -11.32 -6.65
CA ALA A 98 6.27 -12.00 -7.92
C ALA A 98 5.43 -11.36 -9.03
N HIS A 99 4.20 -10.94 -8.72
CA HIS A 99 3.36 -10.20 -9.66
C HIS A 99 3.94 -8.83 -10.01
N ILE A 100 4.46 -8.09 -9.02
CA ILE A 100 5.13 -6.80 -9.27
C ILE A 100 6.36 -7.02 -10.17
N GLU A 101 7.20 -8.00 -9.87
CA GLU A 101 8.36 -8.34 -10.72
C GLU A 101 7.92 -8.70 -12.14
N ASP A 102 6.90 -9.54 -12.31
CA ASP A 102 6.36 -9.90 -13.62
C ASP A 102 5.89 -8.68 -14.41
N VAL A 103 5.12 -7.77 -13.80
CA VAL A 103 4.65 -6.52 -14.44
C VAL A 103 5.82 -5.59 -14.79
N VAL A 104 6.83 -5.49 -13.93
CA VAL A 104 8.03 -4.66 -14.16
C VAL A 104 8.85 -5.20 -15.34
N TYR A 105 9.05 -6.51 -15.42
CA TYR A 105 9.92 -7.13 -16.43
C TYR A 105 9.21 -7.38 -17.76
N ASN A 106 7.93 -7.74 -17.74
CA ASN A 106 7.19 -8.15 -18.94
C ASN A 106 6.18 -7.10 -19.43
N GLY A 107 6.00 -6.00 -18.69
CA GLY A 107 4.96 -5.01 -18.95
C GLY A 107 3.56 -5.55 -18.65
N PHE A 108 2.55 -4.69 -18.78
CA PHE A 108 1.16 -5.15 -18.76
C PHE A 108 0.86 -5.97 -20.02
N ARG A 109 0.45 -7.22 -19.84
CA ARG A 109 -0.29 -7.97 -20.85
C ARG A 109 -1.79 -7.78 -20.68
#